data_AF-A0A243W8W2-F1
#
_entry.id   AF-A0A243W8W2-F1
#
_cell.length_a   1.000
_cell.length_b   1.000
_cell.length_c   1.000
_cell.angle_alpha   90.00
_cell.angle_beta   90.00
_cell.angle_gamma   90.00
#
_symmetry.space_group_name_H-M   'P 1'
#
loop_
_entity.id
_entity.type
_entity.pdbx_description
1 polymer ?
#
loop_
_entity_poly.entity_id
_entity_poly.type
_entity_poly.pdbx_seq_one_letter_code
_entity_poly.pdbx_strand_id
1 'polypeptide(L)'
;MSQYFSTQRQTVTVVRNQSLDSVPLERTVRLDIVLPPHYDPAAGPYPVLYLNDGQDLNRLRLPATLNGLYRRQALRPFVLVAIHAGERIREYGTAARPDFLNRGEKAGLYTEFMLRELLPSVQAQYHVSADPRQVVVAGFSLSGLSAFDLVWHHPEAARRAGVFSGSFWWRSRALSEGYTDADRIMHNLVRHGQPHAEHQFWLQTGTQDETNDRNHNGIIDSIEDTLDIMATLARVGLPEPSVRYVEVVDGRHNQHTWAHVMPDFLQWAFGVDARSGWQISRPPMKAIPSHHWESTRRMLNRRHPRVRKRNNSRYLTAAPASSAPMNPITTRPAPGEYLAYYQTYISYIPEHADPIAQLQTQFWQVQQLTNMLTDEQANLAYAPGKWTIKEVLLHILDTERIMAYRALRFARSDQQNLPGFEQDDYVPNSGANDRPLPDIMAEYAATRAATVALFRTFTPTQLDRAGTANNGPASVRALTYIVPGHEAHHLAVLRERYLPLLAH
;
A
#
# COMPACT_ATOMS: atom_id res chain seq x y z
N MET A 1 -38.91 32.03 31.95
CA MET A 1 -37.75 31.12 31.97
C MET A 1 -37.90 30.12 30.83
N SER A 2 -37.18 30.28 29.73
CA SER A 2 -36.94 29.18 28.80
C SER A 2 -35.56 29.37 28.18
N GLN A 3 -34.65 28.61 28.77
CA GLN A 3 -33.27 28.26 28.44
C GLN A 3 -32.66 28.86 27.16
N TYR A 4 -31.76 29.82 27.36
CA TYR A 4 -30.59 30.02 26.51
C TYR A 4 -29.76 28.73 26.53
N PHE A 5 -29.86 27.90 25.49
CA PHE A 5 -28.85 26.89 25.24
C PHE A 5 -27.55 27.62 24.89
N SER A 6 -26.68 27.76 25.90
CA SER A 6 -25.29 28.13 25.71
C SER A 6 -24.66 27.13 24.75
N THR A 7 -24.31 27.58 23.54
CA THR A 7 -23.43 26.86 22.62
C THR A 7 -22.04 26.80 23.26
N GLN A 8 -21.85 25.91 24.23
CA GLN A 8 -20.52 25.62 24.75
C GLN A 8 -19.67 25.13 23.57
N ARG A 9 -18.52 25.78 23.39
CA ARG A 9 -17.58 25.46 22.31
C ARG A 9 -17.13 24.01 22.48
N GLN A 10 -17.46 23.13 21.54
CA GLN A 10 -16.90 21.78 21.46
C GLN A 10 -15.45 21.85 21.00
N THR A 11 -14.58 22.28 21.90
CA THR A 11 -13.15 22.43 21.67
C THR A 11 -12.36 21.52 22.58
N VAL A 12 -11.32 20.90 22.02
CA VAL A 12 -10.35 20.14 22.80
C VAL A 12 -9.52 21.06 23.70
N THR A 13 -9.07 20.53 24.83
CA THR A 13 -8.15 21.20 25.75
C THR A 13 -6.76 20.61 25.60
N VAL A 14 -5.76 21.45 25.33
CA VAL A 14 -4.35 21.01 25.26
C VAL A 14 -3.65 21.36 26.57
N VAL A 15 -3.36 20.34 27.37
CA VAL A 15 -2.57 20.45 28.61
C VAL A 15 -1.10 20.28 28.23
N ARG A 16 -0.33 21.36 28.40
CA ARG A 16 1.11 21.39 28.11
C ARG A 16 1.94 21.24 29.39
N ASN A 17 3.25 21.11 29.23
CA ASN A 17 4.23 21.00 30.32
C ASN A 17 4.01 19.77 31.21
N GLN A 18 3.40 18.72 30.66
CA GLN A 18 3.40 17.41 31.30
C GLN A 18 4.74 16.73 30.98
N SER A 19 5.24 15.98 31.94
CA SER A 19 6.47 15.23 31.76
C SER A 19 6.49 14.00 32.64
N LEU A 20 7.28 13.02 32.22
CA LEU A 20 7.53 11.80 32.96
C LEU A 20 9.03 11.52 32.95
N ASP A 21 9.64 11.40 34.14
CA ASP A 21 11.03 10.98 34.24
C ASP A 21 11.12 9.49 33.93
N SER A 22 11.87 9.15 32.89
CA SER A 22 12.00 7.77 32.44
C SER A 22 13.30 7.16 32.91
N VAL A 23 13.18 6.02 33.61
CA VAL A 23 14.35 5.25 34.05
C VAL A 23 15.02 4.56 32.86
N PRO A 24 14.31 3.81 31.97
CA PRO A 24 14.94 3.17 30.81
C PRO A 24 15.58 4.15 29.82
N LEU A 25 14.99 5.33 29.63
CA LEU A 25 15.52 6.31 28.67
C LEU A 25 16.54 7.27 29.29
N GLU A 26 16.71 7.25 30.61
CA GLU A 26 17.58 8.15 31.39
C GLU A 26 17.33 9.63 31.08
N ARG A 27 16.07 9.99 30.87
CA ARG A 27 15.66 11.36 30.57
C ARG A 27 14.22 11.65 30.96
N THR A 28 13.93 12.93 31.15
CA THR A 28 12.56 13.41 31.23
C THR A 28 11.91 13.40 29.85
N VAL A 29 10.76 12.74 29.73
CA VAL A 29 9.94 12.69 28.51
C VAL A 29 8.84 13.74 28.60
N ARG A 30 8.87 14.73 27.71
CA ARG A 30 7.82 15.76 27.62
C ARG A 30 6.58 15.20 26.91
N LEU A 31 5.40 15.54 27.42
CA LEU A 31 4.10 15.15 26.89
C LEU A 31 3.23 16.39 26.67
N ASP A 32 2.47 16.41 25.58
CA ASP A 32 1.28 17.26 25.47
C ASP A 32 0.04 16.37 25.49
N ILE A 33 -0.92 16.68 26.35
CA ILE A 33 -2.16 15.90 26.51
C ILE A 33 -3.31 16.67 25.90
N VAL A 34 -4.02 16.08 24.95
CA VAL A 34 -5.22 16.66 24.36
C VAL A 34 -6.45 15.93 24.88
N LEU A 35 -7.24 16.64 25.68
CA LEU A 35 -8.46 16.14 26.28
C LEU A 35 -9.65 16.43 25.35
N PRO A 36 -10.61 15.48 25.21
CA PRO A 36 -11.80 15.69 24.41
C PRO A 36 -12.68 16.81 25.01
N PRO A 37 -13.59 17.40 24.22
CA PRO A 37 -14.56 18.35 24.76
C PRO A 37 -15.35 17.72 25.91
N HIS A 38 -15.57 18.48 26.98
CA HIS A 38 -16.29 18.04 28.17
C HIS A 38 -15.67 16.80 28.86
N TYR A 39 -14.34 16.63 28.77
CA TYR A 39 -13.63 15.60 29.52
C TYR A 39 -14.00 15.63 31.01
N ASP A 40 -14.53 14.52 31.49
CA ASP A 40 -14.84 14.27 32.89
C ASP A 40 -13.99 13.10 33.40
N PRO A 41 -13.05 13.32 34.33
CA PRO A 41 -12.23 12.27 34.90
C PRO A 41 -13.04 11.22 35.69
N ALA A 42 -14.28 11.50 36.08
CA ALA A 42 -15.16 10.55 36.77
C ALA A 42 -15.98 9.65 35.83
N ALA A 43 -16.05 9.97 34.53
CA ALA A 43 -16.96 9.30 33.60
C ALA A 43 -16.35 8.11 32.83
N GLY A 44 -15.03 7.97 32.80
CA GLY A 44 -14.36 7.03 31.90
C GLY A 44 -14.44 5.54 32.31
N PRO A 45 -13.61 4.67 31.70
CA PRO A 45 -12.37 5.00 31.00
C PRO A 45 -12.52 5.45 29.54
N TYR A 46 -11.68 6.40 29.12
CA TYR A 46 -11.64 6.89 27.72
C TYR A 46 -10.70 6.05 26.84
N PRO A 47 -11.02 5.82 25.55
CA PRO A 47 -10.02 5.37 24.58
C PRO A 47 -8.84 6.35 24.52
N VAL A 48 -7.68 5.86 24.09
CA VAL A 48 -6.45 6.66 24.08
C VAL A 48 -5.65 6.49 22.80
N LEU A 49 -5.12 7.61 22.30
CA LEU A 49 -4.13 7.67 21.23
C LEU A 49 -2.78 8.11 21.80
N TYR A 50 -1.78 7.23 21.74
CA TYR A 50 -0.39 7.60 21.95
C TYR A 50 0.22 7.98 20.60
N LEU A 51 0.53 9.25 20.40
CA LEU A 51 1.10 9.78 19.16
C LEU A 51 2.57 10.13 19.39
N ASN A 52 3.46 9.38 18.74
CA ASN A 52 4.88 9.70 18.72
C ASN A 52 5.15 11.00 17.93
N ASP A 53 6.32 11.61 18.15
CA ASP A 53 6.68 12.92 17.59
C ASP A 53 5.74 14.08 18.00
N GLY A 54 5.37 14.12 19.28
CA GLY A 54 4.43 15.10 19.84
C GLY A 54 4.82 16.57 19.63
N GLN A 55 6.09 16.87 19.39
CA GLN A 55 6.56 18.21 19.01
C GLN A 55 5.91 18.75 17.73
N ASP A 56 5.42 17.87 16.84
CA ASP A 56 4.80 18.25 15.57
C ASP A 56 3.27 18.45 15.68
N LEU A 57 2.66 18.35 16.87
CA LEU A 57 1.21 18.43 17.07
C LEU A 57 0.55 19.66 16.40
N ASN A 58 1.20 20.83 16.46
CA ASN A 58 0.72 22.04 15.79
C ASN A 58 0.94 22.00 14.26
N ARG A 59 2.09 21.47 13.79
CA ARG A 59 2.40 21.35 12.36
C ARG A 59 1.46 20.38 11.66
N LEU A 60 1.00 19.36 12.39
CA LEU A 60 -0.03 18.42 11.96
C LEU A 60 -1.46 18.97 12.07
N ARG A 61 -1.64 20.19 12.59
CA ARG A 61 -2.94 20.87 12.79
C ARG A 61 -3.94 20.08 13.64
N LEU A 62 -3.46 19.20 14.54
CA LEU A 62 -4.28 18.24 15.29
C LEU A 62 -5.42 18.87 16.09
N PRO A 63 -5.19 19.91 16.92
CA PRO A 63 -6.27 20.52 17.69
C PRO A 63 -7.40 21.07 16.79
N ALA A 64 -7.04 21.70 15.66
CA ALA A 64 -8.01 22.23 14.72
C ALA A 64 -8.79 21.11 14.02
N THR A 65 -8.11 20.05 13.60
CA THR A 65 -8.73 18.86 13.00
C THR A 65 -9.70 18.18 13.97
N LEU A 66 -9.29 17.96 15.23
CA LEU A 66 -10.14 17.38 16.27
C LEU A 66 -11.37 18.25 16.56
N ASN A 67 -11.19 19.56 16.71
CA ASN A 67 -12.33 20.49 16.87
C ASN A 67 -13.30 20.43 15.69
N GLY A 68 -12.80 20.24 14.47
CA GLY A 68 -13.64 20.03 13.28
C GLY A 68 -14.43 18.73 13.34
N LEU A 69 -13.78 17.63 13.74
CA LEU A 69 -14.38 16.30 13.81
C LEU A 69 -15.38 16.17 14.98
N TYR A 70 -15.08 16.71 16.16
CA TYR A 70 -16.00 16.72 17.30
C TYR A 70 -17.25 17.56 17.03
N ARG A 71 -17.10 18.75 16.43
CA ARG A 71 -18.27 19.58 16.03
C ARG A 71 -19.19 18.86 15.04
N ARG A 72 -18.65 17.97 14.22
CA ARG A 72 -19.42 17.12 13.29
C ARG A 72 -19.88 15.81 13.92
N GLN A 73 -19.63 15.60 15.21
CA GLN A 73 -19.91 14.36 15.93
C GLN A 73 -19.33 13.11 15.22
N ALA A 74 -18.18 13.27 14.56
CA ALA A 74 -17.55 12.20 13.78
C ALA A 74 -16.71 11.25 14.63
N LEU A 75 -16.43 11.59 15.89
CA LEU A 75 -15.56 10.84 16.79
C LEU A 75 -16.22 10.64 18.15
N ARG A 76 -15.98 9.47 18.77
CA ARG A 76 -16.22 9.30 20.20
C ARG A 76 -15.14 10.06 20.98
N PRO A 77 -15.43 10.59 22.18
CA PRO A 77 -14.41 11.20 23.04
C PRO A 77 -13.26 10.22 23.33
N PHE A 78 -12.02 10.70 23.15
CA PHE A 78 -10.79 9.97 23.48
C PHE A 78 -9.69 10.95 23.93
N VAL A 79 -8.72 10.46 24.69
CA VAL A 79 -7.54 11.22 25.13
C VAL A 79 -6.40 11.01 24.13
N LEU A 80 -5.71 12.07 23.73
CA LEU A 80 -4.49 11.97 22.92
C LEU A 80 -3.28 12.36 23.79
N VAL A 81 -2.29 11.48 23.84
CA VAL A 81 -1.00 11.68 24.49
C VAL A 81 0.07 11.85 23.42
N ALA A 82 0.56 13.07 23.25
CA ALA A 82 1.59 13.40 22.26
C ALA A 82 2.96 13.32 22.92
N ILE A 83 3.76 12.35 22.51
CA ILE A 83 5.03 11.98 23.15
C ILE A 83 6.16 12.67 22.40
N HIS A 84 6.84 13.61 23.05
CA HIS A 84 7.94 14.33 22.42
C HIS A 84 9.18 13.44 22.32
N ALA A 85 9.74 13.36 21.12
CA ALA A 85 10.94 12.58 20.86
C ALA A 85 12.16 13.19 21.59
N GLY A 86 13.03 12.32 22.12
CA GLY A 86 14.35 12.70 22.61
C GLY A 86 15.38 12.58 21.49
N GLU A 87 16.32 11.65 21.62
CA GLU A 87 17.26 11.31 20.55
C GLU A 87 16.55 10.44 19.49
N ARG A 88 15.65 11.06 18.71
CA ARG A 88 14.70 10.39 17.82
C ARG A 88 15.28 9.24 16.98
N ILE A 89 16.45 9.44 16.36
CA ILE A 89 17.10 8.45 15.50
C ILE A 89 17.67 7.23 16.26
N ARG A 90 17.86 7.38 17.57
CA ARG A 90 18.37 6.35 18.49
C ARG A 90 17.23 5.64 19.21
N GLU A 91 16.20 6.39 19.61
CA GLU A 91 15.06 5.88 20.38
C GLU A 91 13.97 5.22 19.54
N TYR A 92 13.89 5.54 18.23
CA TYR A 92 12.93 4.91 17.33
C TYR A 92 13.61 3.96 16.35
N GLY A 93 12.89 2.92 15.94
CA GLY A 93 13.36 1.74 15.22
C GLY A 93 12.55 0.51 15.62
N THR A 94 13.17 -0.66 15.51
CA THR A 94 12.64 -1.94 15.99
C THR A 94 13.28 -2.34 17.32
N ALA A 95 12.50 -2.72 18.32
CA ALA A 95 12.99 -3.07 19.66
C ALA A 95 13.95 -4.26 19.65
N ALA A 96 13.77 -5.18 18.71
CA ALA A 96 14.60 -6.39 18.61
C ALA A 96 16.07 -6.09 18.30
N ARG A 97 16.36 -5.08 17.46
CA ARG A 97 17.72 -4.68 17.09
C ARG A 97 17.77 -3.34 16.34
N PRO A 98 18.92 -2.63 16.38
CA PRO A 98 19.16 -1.48 15.53
C PRO A 98 19.38 -1.86 14.06
N ASP A 99 19.40 -0.86 13.18
CA ASP A 99 19.80 -1.02 11.78
C ASP A 99 21.32 -1.17 11.59
N PHE A 100 21.76 -1.33 10.35
CA PHE A 100 23.18 -1.48 10.00
C PHE A 100 24.07 -0.28 10.36
N LEU A 101 23.49 0.91 10.58
CA LEU A 101 24.20 2.11 11.06
C LEU A 101 24.10 2.28 12.57
N ASN A 102 23.64 1.25 13.29
CA ASN A 102 23.36 1.27 14.72
C ASN A 102 22.32 2.32 15.14
N ARG A 103 21.43 2.74 14.23
CA ARG A 103 20.29 3.61 14.55
C ARG A 103 19.20 2.77 15.20
N GLY A 104 18.42 3.36 16.10
CA GLY A 104 17.38 2.65 16.85
C GLY A 104 17.91 1.76 17.98
N GLU A 105 19.15 1.94 18.41
CA GLU A 105 19.76 1.12 19.46
C GLU A 105 19.11 1.30 20.84
N LYS A 106 18.35 2.39 21.04
CA LYS A 106 17.51 2.63 22.23
C LYS A 106 16.03 2.29 22.00
N ALA A 107 15.64 1.70 20.86
CA ALA A 107 14.24 1.37 20.57
C ALA A 107 13.63 0.36 21.55
N GLY A 108 14.43 -0.58 22.06
CA GLY A 108 14.02 -1.47 23.15
C GLY A 108 13.72 -0.71 24.44
N LEU A 109 14.55 0.27 24.80
CA LEU A 109 14.36 1.12 25.99
C LEU A 109 13.13 2.02 25.85
N TYR A 110 12.86 2.54 24.64
CA TYR A 110 11.63 3.29 24.37
C TYR A 110 10.38 2.41 24.54
N THR A 111 10.43 1.16 24.07
CA THR A 111 9.35 0.19 24.26
C THR A 111 9.15 -0.11 25.74
N GLU A 112 10.23 -0.28 26.51
CA GLU A 112 10.16 -0.47 27.95
C GLU A 112 9.53 0.74 28.67
N PHE A 113 9.95 1.95 28.34
CA PHE A 113 9.35 3.20 28.82
C PHE A 113 7.84 3.25 28.55
N MET A 114 7.43 2.94 27.31
CA MET A 114 6.02 2.93 26.94
C MET A 114 5.21 1.99 27.84
N LEU A 115 5.67 0.73 27.97
CA LEU A 115 4.93 -0.32 28.65
C LEU A 115 4.94 -0.19 30.18
N ARG A 116 6.09 0.17 30.77
CA ARG A 116 6.28 0.13 32.23
C ARG A 116 6.03 1.46 32.92
N GLU A 117 6.17 2.58 32.21
CA GLU A 117 6.10 3.91 32.81
C GLU A 117 4.94 4.72 32.21
N LEU A 118 4.92 4.90 30.88
CA LEU A 118 3.96 5.82 30.25
C LEU A 118 2.52 5.32 30.31
N LEU A 119 2.25 4.10 29.84
CA LEU A 119 0.90 3.55 29.80
C LEU A 119 0.25 3.54 31.20
N PRO A 120 0.89 2.98 32.24
CA PRO A 120 0.35 3.00 33.60
C PRO A 120 0.14 4.40 34.16
N SER A 121 1.08 5.32 33.93
CA SER A 121 1.01 6.70 34.43
C SER A 121 -0.17 7.46 33.82
N VAL A 122 -0.34 7.38 32.50
CA VAL A 122 -1.46 8.02 31.80
C VAL A 122 -2.80 7.39 32.20
N GLN A 123 -2.86 6.07 32.36
CA GLN A 123 -4.05 5.38 32.86
C GLN A 123 -4.49 5.92 34.22
N ALA A 124 -3.56 6.09 35.16
CA ALA A 124 -3.86 6.62 36.49
C ALA A 124 -4.27 8.10 36.46
N GLN A 125 -3.58 8.94 35.69
CA GLN A 125 -3.77 10.39 35.72
C GLN A 125 -4.97 10.87 34.87
N TYR A 126 -5.21 10.22 33.72
CA TYR A 126 -6.20 10.65 32.72
C TYR A 126 -7.35 9.67 32.53
N HIS A 127 -7.47 8.68 33.43
CA HIS A 127 -8.56 7.71 33.46
C HIS A 127 -8.85 7.11 32.07
N VAL A 128 -7.78 6.70 31.36
CA VAL A 128 -7.87 6.08 30.04
C VAL A 128 -8.01 4.56 30.16
N SER A 129 -8.45 3.92 29.09
CA SER A 129 -8.74 2.49 29.03
C SER A 129 -7.48 1.65 28.99
N ALA A 130 -7.47 0.58 29.79
CA ALA A 130 -6.47 -0.49 29.71
C ALA A 130 -6.84 -1.58 28.71
N ASP A 131 -8.01 -1.51 28.07
CA ASP A 131 -8.40 -2.45 27.02
C ASP A 131 -7.52 -2.22 25.77
N PRO A 132 -6.70 -3.19 25.33
CA PRO A 132 -5.78 -3.00 24.21
C PRO A 132 -6.48 -2.66 22.89
N ARG A 133 -7.79 -2.95 22.78
CA ARG A 133 -8.62 -2.57 21.62
C ARG A 133 -8.93 -1.07 21.58
N GLN A 134 -8.83 -0.40 22.70
CA GLN A 134 -9.08 1.04 22.87
C GLN A 134 -7.79 1.86 22.97
N VAL A 135 -6.63 1.20 22.97
CA VAL A 135 -5.31 1.81 22.92
C VAL A 135 -4.81 1.80 21.47
N VAL A 136 -4.56 2.99 20.94
CA VAL A 136 -3.98 3.20 19.61
C VAL A 136 -2.60 3.83 19.77
N VAL A 137 -1.59 3.29 19.09
CA VAL A 137 -0.25 3.90 19.02
C VAL A 137 0.00 4.33 17.58
N ALA A 138 0.47 5.56 17.36
CA ALA A 138 0.71 6.06 16.01
C ALA A 138 1.99 6.89 15.89
N GLY A 139 2.50 6.99 14.68
CA GLY A 139 3.68 7.81 14.38
C GLY A 139 3.92 7.97 12.89
N PHE A 140 4.99 8.72 12.58
CA PHE A 140 5.36 9.15 11.24
C PHE A 140 6.77 8.66 10.91
N SER A 141 6.96 8.07 9.73
CA SER A 141 8.27 7.59 9.31
C SER A 141 8.86 6.61 10.34
N LEU A 142 10.00 6.96 10.94
CA LEU A 142 10.67 6.13 11.94
C LEU A 142 9.82 5.91 13.20
N SER A 143 9.06 6.89 13.66
CA SER A 143 8.20 6.72 14.82
C SER A 143 6.93 5.93 14.51
N GLY A 144 6.54 5.87 13.23
CA GLY A 144 5.52 4.97 12.71
C GLY A 144 6.00 3.51 12.68
N LEU A 145 7.27 3.28 12.31
CA LEU A 145 7.91 1.97 12.45
C LEU A 145 7.89 1.50 13.91
N SER A 146 8.25 2.36 14.87
CA SER A 146 8.19 2.01 16.30
C SER A 146 6.78 1.78 16.83
N ALA A 147 5.78 2.54 16.35
CA ALA A 147 4.39 2.28 16.70
C ALA A 147 3.92 0.90 16.20
N PHE A 148 4.30 0.54 14.97
CA PHE A 148 4.01 -0.78 14.41
C PHE A 148 4.71 -1.90 15.18
N ASP A 149 6.01 -1.74 15.45
CA ASP A 149 6.84 -2.71 16.19
C ASP A 149 6.30 -2.97 17.60
N LEU A 150 5.93 -1.92 18.34
CA LEU A 150 5.33 -2.04 19.67
C LEU A 150 4.01 -2.81 19.61
N VAL A 151 3.08 -2.41 18.74
CA VAL A 151 1.77 -3.06 18.63
C VAL A 151 1.89 -4.51 18.16
N TRP A 152 2.81 -4.80 17.22
CA TRP A 152 3.03 -6.14 16.72
C TRP A 152 3.53 -7.11 17.81
N HIS A 153 4.43 -6.65 18.68
CA HIS A 153 5.03 -7.49 19.72
C HIS A 153 4.30 -7.46 21.06
N HIS A 154 3.46 -6.45 21.31
CA HIS A 154 2.76 -6.23 22.58
C HIS A 154 1.23 -6.09 22.44
N PRO A 155 0.53 -7.11 21.91
CA PRO A 155 -0.93 -7.10 21.77
C PRO A 155 -1.70 -6.99 23.10
N GLU A 156 -1.02 -7.28 24.21
CA GLU A 156 -1.52 -7.10 25.58
C GLU A 156 -1.57 -5.63 26.01
N ALA A 157 -0.83 -4.75 25.34
CA ALA A 157 -0.77 -3.32 25.65
C ALA A 157 -1.58 -2.50 24.63
N ALA A 158 -1.43 -2.80 23.35
CA ALA A 158 -2.14 -2.12 22.28
C ALA A 158 -2.34 -3.04 21.08
N ARG A 159 -3.52 -3.00 20.47
CA ARG A 159 -3.85 -3.82 19.29
C ARG A 159 -3.94 -3.03 18.00
N ARG A 160 -3.77 -1.71 18.07
CA ARG A 160 -4.08 -0.81 16.96
C ARG A 160 -2.92 0.13 16.70
N ALA A 161 -2.36 0.09 15.49
CA ALA A 161 -1.29 1.00 15.08
C ALA A 161 -1.69 1.90 13.91
N GLY A 162 -1.31 3.17 13.98
CA GLY A 162 -1.37 4.13 12.87
C GLY A 162 0.03 4.46 12.36
N VAL A 163 0.31 4.18 11.09
CA VAL A 163 1.64 4.32 10.49
C VAL A 163 1.56 5.24 9.29
N PHE A 164 2.07 6.46 9.43
CA PHE A 164 2.16 7.43 8.34
C PHE A 164 3.55 7.38 7.71
N SER A 165 3.63 7.13 6.41
CA SER A 165 4.86 7.01 5.62
C SER A 165 5.92 6.15 6.32
N GLY A 166 5.52 4.96 6.80
CA GLY A 166 6.32 4.12 7.70
C GLY A 166 7.70 3.77 7.13
N SER A 167 8.74 3.85 7.96
CA SER A 167 10.12 3.54 7.56
C SER A 167 10.39 2.03 7.50
N PHE A 168 9.59 1.30 6.73
CA PHE A 168 9.71 -0.15 6.57
C PHE A 168 10.94 -0.60 5.75
N TRP A 169 11.69 0.34 5.16
CA TRP A 169 13.02 0.11 4.58
C TRP A 169 14.12 -0.26 5.62
N TRP A 170 13.82 -0.13 6.91
CA TRP A 170 14.75 -0.36 8.02
C TRP A 170 15.39 -1.75 7.96
N ARG A 171 16.73 -1.82 7.97
CA ARG A 171 17.46 -3.01 7.52
C ARG A 171 18.76 -3.30 8.29
N SER A 172 19.12 -4.58 8.38
CA SER A 172 20.32 -5.05 9.06
C SER A 172 21.59 -5.01 8.21
N ARG A 173 21.50 -4.64 6.93
CA ARG A 173 22.61 -4.64 5.99
C ARG A 173 22.55 -3.43 5.04
N ALA A 174 23.70 -2.85 4.70
CA ALA A 174 23.76 -1.77 3.71
C ALA A 174 23.39 -2.27 2.31
N LEU A 175 22.80 -1.41 1.47
CA LEU A 175 22.44 -1.79 0.08
C LEU A 175 23.67 -2.25 -0.73
N SER A 176 24.81 -1.61 -0.50
CA SER A 176 26.10 -1.93 -1.15
C SER A 176 26.75 -3.23 -0.69
N GLU A 177 26.24 -3.88 0.36
CA GLU A 177 26.91 -5.01 1.02
C GLU A 177 26.17 -6.34 0.80
N GLY A 178 25.65 -6.55 -0.41
CA GLY A 178 24.91 -7.76 -0.77
C GLY A 178 23.54 -7.82 -0.09
N TYR A 179 22.86 -6.68 0.03
CA TYR A 179 21.50 -6.58 0.56
C TYR A 179 20.52 -7.49 -0.19
N THR A 180 19.59 -8.06 0.57
CA THR A 180 18.41 -8.75 0.08
C THR A 180 17.17 -8.27 0.83
N ASP A 181 15.97 -8.55 0.31
CA ASP A 181 14.72 -8.27 1.03
C ASP A 181 14.61 -8.96 2.39
N ALA A 182 15.38 -10.03 2.58
CA ALA A 182 15.53 -10.70 3.87
C ALA A 182 16.41 -9.94 4.86
N ASP A 183 16.92 -8.75 4.54
CA ASP A 183 17.61 -7.87 5.48
C ASP A 183 16.69 -6.79 6.06
N ARG A 184 15.46 -6.61 5.54
CA ARG A 184 14.46 -5.71 6.11
C ARG A 184 13.99 -6.26 7.47
N ILE A 185 14.34 -5.55 8.54
CA ILE A 185 14.22 -6.06 9.92
C ILE A 185 12.76 -6.30 10.27
N MET A 186 11.88 -5.31 10.05
CA MET A 186 10.47 -5.45 10.43
C MET A 186 9.76 -6.53 9.61
N HIS A 187 10.03 -6.63 8.30
CA HIS A 187 9.47 -7.70 7.46
C HIS A 187 9.89 -9.08 7.96
N ASN A 188 11.15 -9.25 8.39
CA ASN A 188 11.59 -10.49 9.01
C ASN A 188 10.88 -10.79 10.32
N LEU A 189 10.74 -9.79 11.20
CA LEU A 189 10.06 -9.95 12.48
C LEU A 189 8.59 -10.34 12.29
N VAL A 190 7.90 -9.73 11.34
CA VAL A 190 6.52 -10.13 10.98
C VAL A 190 6.51 -11.54 10.40
N ARG A 191 7.38 -11.84 9.42
CA ARG A 191 7.41 -13.12 8.71
C ARG A 191 7.61 -14.33 9.62
N HIS A 192 8.35 -14.15 10.72
CA HIS A 192 8.63 -15.22 11.69
C HIS A 192 7.84 -15.07 13.00
N GLY A 193 7.04 -14.01 13.13
CA GLY A 193 6.16 -13.77 14.27
C GLY A 193 4.80 -14.45 14.13
N GLN A 194 3.97 -14.28 15.15
CA GLN A 194 2.58 -14.75 15.16
C GLN A 194 1.66 -13.55 15.38
N PRO A 195 0.71 -13.28 14.47
CA PRO A 195 -0.22 -12.18 14.66
C PRO A 195 -1.19 -12.50 15.81
N HIS A 196 -1.55 -11.49 16.60
CA HIS A 196 -2.75 -11.58 17.43
C HIS A 196 -3.99 -11.36 16.54
N ALA A 197 -5.06 -12.13 16.74
CA ALA A 197 -6.25 -12.10 15.90
C ALA A 197 -6.95 -10.73 15.84
N GLU A 198 -6.76 -9.91 16.88
CA GLU A 198 -7.35 -8.57 17.00
C GLU A 198 -6.39 -7.44 16.65
N HIS A 199 -5.20 -7.73 16.09
CA HIS A 199 -4.35 -6.69 15.52
C HIS A 199 -5.08 -5.93 14.41
N GLN A 200 -4.91 -4.61 14.41
CA GLN A 200 -5.48 -3.69 13.44
C GLN A 200 -4.42 -2.64 13.06
N PHE A 201 -4.16 -2.47 11.77
CA PHE A 201 -3.16 -1.54 11.26
C PHE A 201 -3.79 -0.56 10.27
N TRP A 202 -3.57 0.73 10.49
CA TRP A 202 -3.83 1.78 9.52
C TRP A 202 -2.48 2.24 8.97
N LEU A 203 -2.26 2.06 7.68
CA LEU A 203 -1.00 2.33 6.99
C LEU A 203 -1.23 3.40 5.93
N GLN A 204 -0.30 4.33 5.79
CA GLN A 204 -0.37 5.37 4.76
C GLN A 204 0.97 5.63 4.12
N THR A 205 0.97 5.91 2.83
CA THR A 205 2.11 6.46 2.07
C THR A 205 1.62 7.55 1.12
N GLY A 206 2.53 8.43 0.71
CA GLY A 206 2.31 9.40 -0.36
C GLY A 206 3.00 8.96 -1.64
N THR A 207 2.43 9.25 -2.81
CA THR A 207 3.02 8.86 -4.11
C THR A 207 4.32 9.59 -4.44
N GLN A 208 4.67 10.63 -3.67
CA GLN A 208 5.91 11.39 -3.76
C GLN A 208 6.62 11.47 -2.40
N ASP A 209 6.43 10.44 -1.54
CA ASP A 209 7.10 10.39 -0.23
C ASP A 209 8.63 10.43 -0.39
N GLU A 210 9.14 9.73 -1.39
CA GLU A 210 10.54 9.77 -1.78
C GLU A 210 10.67 9.57 -3.29
N THR A 211 11.91 9.53 -3.76
CA THR A 211 12.26 9.25 -5.17
C THR A 211 13.04 7.95 -5.32
N ASN A 212 13.31 7.25 -4.22
CA ASN A 212 14.07 6.00 -4.26
C ASN A 212 13.18 4.88 -4.77
N ASP A 213 13.75 4.08 -5.67
CA ASP A 213 13.16 2.88 -6.23
C ASP A 213 14.32 1.89 -6.39
N ARG A 214 14.57 1.09 -5.35
CA ARG A 214 15.76 0.21 -5.24
C ARG A 214 15.84 -0.81 -6.35
N ASN A 215 14.69 -1.29 -6.85
CA ASN A 215 14.62 -2.36 -7.84
C ASN A 215 14.26 -1.86 -9.25
N HIS A 216 14.08 -0.53 -9.41
CA HIS A 216 13.79 0.16 -10.65
C HIS A 216 12.50 -0.34 -11.33
N ASN A 217 11.49 -0.71 -10.53
CA ASN A 217 10.20 -1.19 -11.03
C ASN A 217 9.14 -0.09 -11.24
N GLY A 218 9.49 1.17 -10.95
CA GLY A 218 8.65 2.34 -11.07
C GLY A 218 7.74 2.61 -9.86
N ILE A 219 7.90 1.86 -8.76
CA ILE A 219 7.22 2.08 -7.49
C ILE A 219 8.27 2.53 -6.47
N ILE A 220 7.98 3.64 -5.78
CA ILE A 220 8.92 4.13 -4.76
C ILE A 220 8.99 3.17 -3.58
N ASP A 221 10.17 3.11 -2.95
CA ASP A 221 10.47 2.16 -1.88
C ASP A 221 9.50 2.26 -0.70
N SER A 222 9.06 3.46 -0.31
CA SER A 222 8.11 3.64 0.80
C SER A 222 6.78 2.91 0.57
N ILE A 223 6.28 2.93 -0.68
CA ILE A 223 5.06 2.23 -1.09
C ILE A 223 5.34 0.74 -1.11
N GLU A 224 6.39 0.31 -1.80
CA GLU A 224 6.71 -1.11 -1.96
C GLU A 224 6.95 -1.79 -0.62
N ASP A 225 7.75 -1.18 0.27
CA ASP A 225 8.02 -1.71 1.61
C ASP A 225 6.74 -1.86 2.44
N THR A 226 5.82 -0.89 2.32
CA THR A 226 4.53 -0.92 3.01
C THR A 226 3.64 -2.04 2.48
N LEU A 227 3.53 -2.17 1.16
CA LEU A 227 2.77 -3.24 0.51
C LEU A 227 3.35 -4.62 0.85
N ASP A 228 4.66 -4.76 0.94
CA ASP A 228 5.34 -6.00 1.33
C ASP A 228 5.06 -6.38 2.79
N ILE A 229 4.98 -5.41 3.70
CA ILE A 229 4.52 -5.65 5.07
C ILE A 229 3.08 -6.18 5.07
N MET A 230 2.18 -5.55 4.31
CA MET A 230 0.78 -5.99 4.21
C MET A 230 0.67 -7.41 3.69
N ALA A 231 1.40 -7.74 2.62
CA ALA A 231 1.45 -9.09 2.07
C ALA A 231 2.04 -10.10 3.07
N THR A 232 2.99 -9.67 3.90
CA THR A 232 3.60 -10.52 4.93
C THR A 232 2.62 -10.75 6.09
N LEU A 233 1.87 -9.74 6.54
CA LEU A 233 0.79 -9.87 7.53
C LEU A 233 -0.28 -10.87 7.07
N ALA A 234 -0.67 -10.80 5.80
CA ALA A 234 -1.58 -11.77 5.17
C ALA A 234 -1.06 -13.21 5.31
N ARG A 235 0.22 -13.39 4.98
CA ARG A 235 0.88 -14.69 4.90
C ARG A 235 1.01 -15.35 6.27
N VAL A 236 1.21 -14.56 7.32
CA VAL A 236 1.27 -15.06 8.70
C VAL A 236 -0.11 -15.24 9.35
N GLY A 237 -1.19 -15.00 8.60
CA GLY A 237 -2.55 -15.37 8.99
C GLY A 237 -3.30 -14.29 9.76
N LEU A 238 -2.91 -13.02 9.63
CA LEU A 238 -3.72 -11.92 10.17
C LEU A 238 -5.10 -11.92 9.48
N PRO A 239 -6.22 -11.89 10.23
CA PRO A 239 -7.55 -11.96 9.64
C PRO A 239 -7.90 -10.68 8.90
N GLU A 240 -9.00 -10.71 8.15
CA GLU A 240 -9.41 -9.59 7.31
C GLU A 240 -10.85 -9.16 7.61
N PRO A 241 -11.13 -7.84 7.64
CA PRO A 241 -10.18 -6.74 7.46
C PRO A 241 -9.39 -6.43 8.75
N SER A 242 -8.06 -6.54 8.73
CA SER A 242 -7.18 -6.06 9.81
C SER A 242 -6.20 -4.98 9.37
N VAL A 243 -6.10 -4.71 8.06
CA VAL A 243 -5.26 -3.64 7.55
C VAL A 243 -6.09 -2.69 6.70
N ARG A 244 -5.99 -1.39 6.98
CA ARG A 244 -6.46 -0.31 6.12
C ARG A 244 -5.24 0.41 5.56
N TYR A 245 -5.16 0.49 4.24
CA TYR A 245 -4.10 1.21 3.55
C TYR A 245 -4.66 2.43 2.84
N VAL A 246 -3.98 3.57 2.97
CA VAL A 246 -4.34 4.84 2.33
C VAL A 246 -3.13 5.34 1.56
N GLU A 247 -3.27 5.47 0.25
CA GLU A 247 -2.26 6.14 -0.58
C GLU A 247 -2.72 7.57 -0.87
N VAL A 248 -1.86 8.55 -0.59
CA VAL A 248 -2.12 9.97 -0.84
C VAL A 248 -1.44 10.37 -2.14
N VAL A 249 -2.24 10.59 -3.19
CA VAL A 249 -1.74 11.09 -4.48
C VAL A 249 -1.10 12.46 -4.29
N ASP A 250 0.10 12.63 -4.85
CA ASP A 250 0.99 13.77 -4.69
C ASP A 250 1.43 14.04 -3.23
N GLY A 251 1.09 13.11 -2.34
CA GLY A 251 1.52 13.12 -0.96
C GLY A 251 3.03 12.99 -0.90
N ARG A 252 3.64 13.91 -0.15
CA ARG A 252 5.08 13.94 0.14
C ARG A 252 5.35 13.57 1.60
N HIS A 253 6.60 13.23 1.89
CA HIS A 253 7.04 12.83 3.24
C HIS A 253 7.20 14.02 4.18
N ASN A 254 6.06 14.63 4.56
CA ASN A 254 6.02 15.82 5.38
C ASN A 254 4.72 15.96 6.19
N GLN A 255 4.75 16.87 7.16
CA GLN A 255 3.62 17.14 8.06
C GLN A 255 2.37 17.66 7.33
N HIS A 256 2.50 18.26 6.14
CA HIS A 256 1.35 18.74 5.37
C HIS A 256 0.51 17.57 4.86
N THR A 257 1.15 16.59 4.20
CA THR A 257 0.49 15.36 3.74
C THR A 257 -0.15 14.62 4.91
N TRP A 258 0.61 14.42 5.99
CA TRP A 258 0.12 13.71 7.16
C TRP A 258 -1.04 14.45 7.85
N ALA A 259 -1.01 15.77 7.92
CA ALA A 259 -2.13 16.58 8.41
C ALA A 259 -3.38 16.44 7.53
N HIS A 260 -3.19 16.37 6.21
CA HIS A 260 -4.28 16.25 5.24
C HIS A 260 -5.03 14.93 5.40
N VAL A 261 -4.31 13.81 5.58
CA VAL A 261 -4.91 12.48 5.72
C VAL A 261 -5.33 12.14 7.16
N MET A 262 -4.89 12.92 8.17
CA MET A 262 -5.22 12.73 9.58
C MET A 262 -6.72 12.50 9.89
N PRO A 263 -7.68 13.19 9.26
CA PRO A 263 -9.10 12.94 9.53
C PRO A 263 -9.55 11.51 9.20
N ASP A 264 -8.95 10.86 8.20
CA ASP A 264 -9.24 9.47 7.84
C ASP A 264 -8.77 8.51 8.95
N PHE A 265 -7.51 8.67 9.36
CA PHE A 265 -6.91 7.92 10.46
C PHE A 265 -7.71 8.06 11.75
N LEU A 266 -8.07 9.28 12.14
CA LEU A 266 -8.82 9.53 13.37
C LEU A 266 -10.21 8.92 13.35
N GLN A 267 -10.89 8.92 12.20
CA GLN A 267 -12.18 8.24 12.03
C GLN A 267 -12.04 6.72 12.06
N TRP A 268 -11.00 6.16 11.46
CA TRP A 268 -10.71 4.74 11.63
C TRP A 268 -10.45 4.39 13.10
N ALA A 269 -9.69 5.24 13.80
CA ALA A 269 -9.29 5.00 15.19
C ALA A 269 -10.46 5.16 16.18
N PHE A 270 -11.24 6.23 16.06
CA PHE A 270 -12.21 6.67 17.07
C PHE A 270 -13.55 7.12 16.48
N GLY A 271 -13.87 6.73 15.24
CA GLY A 271 -15.17 7.02 14.64
C GLY A 271 -16.33 6.50 15.49
N VAL A 272 -17.43 7.24 15.52
CA VAL A 272 -18.72 6.74 16.03
C VAL A 272 -19.52 6.19 14.87
N ASP A 273 -19.81 4.89 14.90
CA ASP A 273 -20.83 4.31 14.04
C ASP A 273 -22.20 4.76 14.55
N ALA A 274 -23.01 5.35 13.66
CA ALA A 274 -24.38 5.68 14.00
C ALA A 274 -25.19 4.38 14.17
N ARG A 275 -25.46 4.02 15.45
CA ARG A 275 -26.45 3.06 15.99
C ARG A 275 -25.85 1.77 16.55
N SER A 276 -25.93 1.67 17.87
CA SER A 276 -25.99 0.43 18.64
C SER A 276 -27.09 -0.50 18.10
N GLY A 277 -26.68 -1.68 17.59
CA GLY A 277 -27.59 -2.77 17.21
C GLY A 277 -27.49 -3.16 15.74
N TRP A 278 -26.67 -4.17 15.46
CA TRP A 278 -26.50 -4.89 14.19
C TRP A 278 -25.91 -4.15 12.97
N GLN A 279 -24.84 -4.79 12.45
CA GLN A 279 -24.13 -4.61 11.17
C GLN A 279 -23.53 -3.23 10.84
N ILE A 280 -22.19 -3.25 10.68
CA ILE A 280 -21.33 -2.20 10.14
C ILE A 280 -21.96 -1.61 8.87
N SER A 281 -22.64 -0.48 9.02
CA SER A 281 -23.15 0.30 7.89
C SER A 281 -22.12 1.37 7.55
N ARG A 282 -21.37 1.06 6.50
CA ARG A 282 -20.35 1.90 5.86
C ARG A 282 -20.93 3.28 5.50
N PRO A 283 -20.27 4.40 5.83
CA PRO A 283 -20.49 5.66 5.11
C PRO A 283 -19.98 5.52 3.66
N PRO A 284 -20.50 6.32 2.72
CA PRO A 284 -20.27 6.12 1.28
C PRO A 284 -18.77 6.24 0.98
N MET A 285 -18.24 5.19 0.36
CA MET A 285 -16.85 5.10 -0.08
C MET A 285 -16.55 6.23 -1.08
N LYS A 286 -15.82 7.24 -0.63
CA LYS A 286 -14.77 7.92 -1.43
C LYS A 286 -13.40 7.43 -0.97
N ALA A 287 -13.29 6.11 -0.81
CA ALA A 287 -12.04 5.40 -0.65
C ALA A 287 -11.81 4.62 -1.95
N ILE A 288 -10.64 4.84 -2.54
CA ILE A 288 -10.14 4.15 -3.73
C ILE A 288 -10.33 2.63 -3.55
N PRO A 289 -10.89 1.87 -4.53
CA PRO A 289 -11.31 0.49 -4.31
C PRO A 289 -10.15 -0.44 -3.94
N SER A 290 -10.29 -1.14 -2.80
CA SER A 290 -9.36 -2.12 -2.23
C SER A 290 -9.37 -3.49 -2.95
N HIS A 291 -9.37 -3.52 -4.29
CA HIS A 291 -9.45 -4.78 -5.05
C HIS A 291 -8.13 -5.58 -5.11
N HIS A 292 -7.01 -5.00 -4.64
CA HIS A 292 -5.69 -5.66 -4.62
C HIS A 292 -5.53 -6.75 -3.56
N TRP A 293 -6.36 -6.72 -2.53
CA TRP A 293 -6.18 -7.59 -1.38
C TRP A 293 -6.70 -9.02 -1.62
N GLU A 294 -7.85 -9.18 -2.26
CA GLU A 294 -8.49 -10.49 -2.43
C GLU A 294 -7.78 -11.40 -3.46
N SER A 295 -7.10 -10.81 -4.46
CA SER A 295 -6.33 -11.54 -5.47
C SER A 295 -4.99 -12.05 -4.93
N THR A 296 -4.30 -11.22 -4.13
CA THR A 296 -3.05 -11.57 -3.44
C THR A 296 -3.27 -12.71 -2.43
N ARG A 297 -4.43 -12.72 -1.75
CA ARG A 297 -4.83 -13.75 -0.79
C ARG A 297 -5.04 -15.14 -1.40
N ARG A 298 -5.51 -15.27 -2.66
CA ARG A 298 -5.70 -16.58 -3.31
C ARG A 298 -4.41 -17.22 -3.79
N MET A 299 -3.38 -16.43 -4.11
CA MET A 299 -2.07 -16.93 -4.53
C MET A 299 -1.24 -17.53 -3.38
N LEU A 300 -1.36 -16.99 -2.16
CA LEU A 300 -0.49 -17.34 -1.04
C LEU A 300 -0.93 -18.59 -0.25
N ASN A 301 -2.15 -19.10 -0.45
CA ASN A 301 -2.72 -20.24 0.30
C ASN A 301 -2.45 -21.64 -0.28
N ARG A 302 -1.55 -21.79 -1.26
CA ARG A 302 -1.18 -23.12 -1.79
C ARG A 302 -0.07 -23.75 -0.90
N ARG A 303 -0.44 -24.75 -0.09
CA ARG A 303 0.51 -25.58 0.68
C ARG A 303 1.46 -26.34 -0.27
N HIS A 304 2.77 -26.20 -0.09
CA HIS A 304 3.77 -27.07 -0.71
C HIS A 304 3.84 -28.44 0.01
N PRO A 305 4.01 -29.56 -0.71
CA PRO A 305 4.07 -30.89 -0.10
C PRO A 305 5.40 -31.13 0.64
N ARG A 306 5.34 -31.86 1.76
CA ARG A 306 6.49 -32.27 2.58
C ARG A 306 7.46 -33.15 1.78
N VAL A 307 8.71 -32.72 1.65
CA VAL A 307 9.80 -33.51 1.06
C VAL A 307 10.36 -34.48 2.11
N ARG A 308 10.26 -35.78 1.81
CA ARG A 308 10.91 -36.87 2.58
C ARG A 308 12.42 -36.86 2.31
N LYS A 309 13.23 -36.81 3.36
CA LYS A 309 14.69 -37.01 3.31
C LYS A 309 15.00 -38.45 2.86
N ARG A 310 15.87 -38.59 1.86
CA ARG A 310 16.60 -39.84 1.57
C ARG A 310 18.08 -39.50 1.47
N ASN A 311 18.89 -40.16 2.30
CA ASN A 311 20.35 -40.13 2.25
C ASN A 311 20.84 -40.78 0.95
N ASN A 312 21.84 -40.17 0.32
CA ASN A 312 23.02 -40.91 -0.11
C ASN A 312 24.21 -39.95 -0.33
N SER A 313 25.31 -40.30 0.32
CA SER A 313 26.64 -39.73 0.15
C SER A 313 27.31 -40.33 -1.08
N ARG A 314 27.91 -39.50 -1.94
CA ARG A 314 29.23 -39.72 -2.55
C ARG A 314 29.66 -38.50 -3.39
N TYR A 315 30.92 -38.14 -3.20
CA TYR A 315 31.74 -37.08 -3.78
C TYR A 315 31.47 -36.71 -5.24
N LEU A 316 31.55 -35.41 -5.55
CA LEU A 316 32.17 -34.86 -6.77
C LEU A 316 32.50 -33.36 -6.57
N THR A 317 33.58 -32.96 -7.22
CA THR A 317 34.42 -31.76 -7.07
C THR A 317 33.76 -30.43 -7.45
N ALA A 318 34.29 -29.33 -6.90
CA ALA A 318 33.83 -27.96 -7.10
C ALA A 318 33.79 -27.53 -8.59
N ALA A 319 32.65 -26.99 -9.01
CA ALA A 319 32.45 -26.27 -10.27
C ALA A 319 32.34 -24.75 -9.97
N PRO A 320 32.73 -23.86 -10.90
CA PRO A 320 32.75 -22.41 -10.66
C PRO A 320 31.32 -21.86 -10.54
N ALA A 321 31.21 -20.70 -9.89
CA ALA A 321 29.96 -20.03 -9.57
C ALA A 321 29.01 -19.93 -10.79
N SER A 322 27.91 -20.67 -10.73
CA SER A 322 26.79 -20.56 -11.65
C SER A 322 26.10 -19.22 -11.40
N SER A 323 26.00 -18.39 -12.43
CA SER A 323 25.07 -17.25 -12.49
C SER A 323 23.69 -17.69 -11.99
N ALA A 324 23.04 -16.87 -11.17
CA ALA A 324 21.66 -17.11 -10.75
C ALA A 324 20.80 -17.41 -11.99
N PRO A 325 19.89 -18.41 -11.94
CA PRO A 325 19.06 -18.73 -13.09
C PRO A 325 18.23 -17.50 -13.45
N MET A 326 18.45 -16.93 -14.64
CA MET A 326 17.64 -15.82 -15.13
C MET A 326 16.18 -16.22 -15.11
N ASN A 327 15.30 -15.33 -14.63
CA ASN A 327 13.87 -15.53 -14.68
C ASN A 327 13.47 -15.67 -16.17
N PRO A 328 12.97 -16.82 -16.62
CA PRO A 328 12.83 -17.10 -18.04
C PRO A 328 11.84 -16.17 -18.73
N ILE A 329 10.97 -15.44 -18.01
CA ILE A 329 10.07 -14.44 -18.58
C ILE A 329 10.75 -13.09 -18.88
N THR A 330 11.89 -12.78 -18.25
CA THR A 330 12.64 -11.52 -18.47
C THR A 330 13.52 -11.56 -19.73
N THR A 331 13.51 -12.69 -20.44
CA THR A 331 14.13 -12.81 -21.77
C THR A 331 13.16 -12.27 -22.82
N ARG A 332 13.57 -11.20 -23.52
CA ARG A 332 12.81 -10.61 -24.63
C ARG A 332 12.59 -11.60 -25.78
N PRO A 333 11.45 -11.52 -26.49
CA PRO A 333 11.23 -12.31 -27.70
C PRO A 333 12.21 -11.89 -28.81
N ALA A 334 12.74 -12.87 -29.54
CA ALA A 334 13.60 -12.62 -30.69
C ALA A 334 12.78 -12.09 -31.89
N PRO A 335 13.39 -11.30 -32.80
CA PRO A 335 12.78 -10.97 -34.07
C PRO A 335 12.33 -12.24 -34.82
N GLY A 336 11.12 -12.23 -35.38
CA GLY A 336 10.51 -13.39 -36.03
C GLY A 336 9.55 -14.18 -35.13
N GLU A 337 9.55 -13.96 -33.82
CA GLU A 337 8.53 -14.50 -32.90
C GLU A 337 7.22 -13.71 -32.91
N TYR A 338 7.19 -12.56 -33.59
CA TYR A 338 6.05 -11.64 -33.68
C TYR A 338 6.07 -10.89 -35.03
N LEU A 339 4.91 -10.37 -35.43
CA LEU A 339 4.81 -9.44 -36.56
C LEU A 339 5.61 -8.15 -36.29
N ALA A 340 6.37 -7.69 -37.29
CA ALA A 340 7.37 -6.63 -37.12
C ALA A 340 6.82 -5.32 -36.52
N TYR A 341 5.56 -4.97 -36.77
CA TYR A 341 4.96 -3.76 -36.21
C TYR A 341 4.81 -3.78 -34.68
N TYR A 342 4.83 -4.97 -34.04
CA TYR A 342 4.85 -5.09 -32.58
C TYR A 342 6.21 -4.75 -31.96
N GLN A 343 7.26 -4.60 -32.76
CA GLN A 343 8.59 -4.24 -32.29
C GLN A 343 8.56 -2.97 -31.44
N THR A 344 7.79 -1.97 -31.86
CA THR A 344 7.65 -0.71 -31.12
C THR A 344 7.09 -0.92 -29.73
N TYR A 345 6.11 -1.81 -29.55
CA TYR A 345 5.55 -2.13 -28.24
C TYR A 345 6.55 -2.85 -27.36
N ILE A 346 7.24 -3.86 -27.91
CA ILE A 346 8.25 -4.62 -27.17
C ILE A 346 9.40 -3.70 -26.70
N SER A 347 9.77 -2.70 -27.50
CA SER A 347 10.80 -1.72 -27.16
C SER A 347 10.43 -0.78 -26.00
N TYR A 348 9.14 -0.62 -25.67
CA TYR A 348 8.73 0.15 -24.47
C TYR A 348 9.03 -0.59 -23.15
N ILE A 349 9.28 -1.90 -23.20
CA ILE A 349 9.63 -2.69 -22.01
C ILE A 349 11.14 -2.67 -21.83
N PRO A 350 11.72 -2.13 -20.75
CA PRO A 350 13.17 -2.08 -20.58
C PRO A 350 13.85 -3.44 -20.69
N GLU A 351 15.13 -3.47 -21.07
CA GLU A 351 15.88 -4.73 -21.12
C GLU A 351 15.94 -5.37 -19.74
N HIS A 352 15.76 -6.70 -19.70
CA HIS A 352 15.72 -7.51 -18.48
C HIS A 352 14.58 -7.19 -17.49
N ALA A 353 13.67 -6.26 -17.82
CA ALA A 353 12.49 -6.00 -17.01
C ALA A 353 11.52 -7.19 -17.06
N ASP A 354 10.80 -7.42 -15.95
CA ASP A 354 9.71 -8.39 -15.91
C ASP A 354 8.45 -7.76 -16.53
N PRO A 355 7.96 -8.26 -17.69
CA PRO A 355 6.77 -7.69 -18.33
C PRO A 355 5.49 -7.85 -17.49
N ILE A 356 5.44 -8.85 -16.59
CA ILE A 356 4.31 -9.00 -15.65
C ILE A 356 4.36 -7.91 -14.58
N ALA A 357 5.56 -7.59 -14.06
CA ALA A 357 5.73 -6.49 -13.12
C ALA A 357 5.35 -5.16 -13.79
N GLN A 358 5.75 -4.95 -15.05
CA GLN A 358 5.38 -3.77 -15.82
C GLN A 358 3.85 -3.59 -15.93
N LEU A 359 3.10 -4.67 -16.20
CA LEU A 359 1.63 -4.63 -16.18
C LEU A 359 1.08 -4.21 -14.81
N GLN A 360 1.68 -4.64 -13.71
CA GLN A 360 1.22 -4.23 -12.39
C GLN A 360 1.49 -2.74 -12.16
N THR A 361 2.66 -2.23 -12.57
CA THR A 361 3.00 -0.80 -12.48
C THR A 361 2.08 0.06 -13.35
N GLN A 362 1.80 -0.36 -14.59
CA GLN A 362 0.97 0.43 -15.51
C GLN A 362 -0.49 0.55 -15.08
N PHE A 363 -1.02 -0.49 -14.42
CA PHE A 363 -2.34 -0.41 -13.82
C PHE A 363 -2.46 0.79 -12.87
N TRP A 364 -1.44 1.01 -12.04
CA TRP A 364 -1.38 2.16 -11.14
C TRP A 364 -1.23 3.48 -11.90
N GLN A 365 -0.46 3.52 -12.98
CA GLN A 365 -0.32 4.72 -13.81
C GLN A 365 -1.66 5.13 -14.46
N VAL A 366 -2.43 4.15 -14.96
CA VAL A 366 -3.77 4.38 -15.51
C VAL A 366 -4.74 4.79 -14.41
N GLN A 367 -4.68 4.16 -13.24
CA GLN A 367 -5.53 4.50 -12.09
C GLN A 367 -5.23 5.93 -11.57
N GLN A 368 -3.97 6.32 -11.50
CA GLN A 368 -3.57 7.69 -11.13
C GLN A 368 -4.09 8.70 -12.15
N LEU A 369 -3.93 8.42 -13.44
CA LEU A 369 -4.40 9.29 -14.51
C LEU A 369 -5.92 9.49 -14.43
N THR A 370 -6.67 8.41 -14.24
CA THR A 370 -8.14 8.42 -14.23
C THR A 370 -8.75 8.95 -12.93
N ASN A 371 -8.08 8.78 -11.78
CA ASN A 371 -8.54 9.32 -10.50
C ASN A 371 -8.61 10.86 -10.47
N MET A 372 -7.83 11.53 -11.33
CA MET A 372 -7.86 12.99 -11.45
C MET A 372 -8.98 13.51 -12.35
N LEU A 373 -9.71 12.63 -13.03
CA LEU A 373 -10.72 12.99 -14.02
C LEU A 373 -12.12 12.86 -13.46
N THR A 374 -12.98 13.82 -13.77
CA THR A 374 -14.42 13.62 -13.72
C THR A 374 -14.86 12.70 -14.86
N ASP A 375 -16.06 12.15 -14.74
CA ASP A 375 -16.65 11.32 -15.81
C ASP A 375 -16.77 12.10 -17.14
N GLU A 376 -17.12 13.39 -17.05
CA GLU A 376 -17.20 14.30 -18.19
C GLU A 376 -15.82 14.57 -18.80
N GLN A 377 -14.79 14.81 -17.98
CA GLN A 377 -13.41 14.97 -18.45
C GLN A 377 -12.89 13.70 -19.16
N ALA A 378 -13.33 12.52 -18.73
CA ALA A 378 -12.97 11.27 -19.39
C ALA A 378 -13.65 11.07 -20.76
N ASN A 379 -14.69 11.83 -21.09
CA ASN A 379 -15.29 11.87 -22.42
C ASN A 379 -14.54 12.84 -23.37
N LEU A 380 -13.43 13.46 -22.94
CA LEU A 380 -12.63 14.34 -23.78
C LEU A 380 -11.92 13.56 -24.89
N ALA A 381 -12.11 13.98 -26.14
CA ALA A 381 -11.26 13.66 -27.27
C ALA A 381 -10.33 14.85 -27.58
N TYR A 382 -9.03 14.59 -27.81
CA TYR A 382 -8.06 15.67 -28.05
C TYR A 382 -8.20 16.37 -29.40
N ALA A 383 -8.94 15.79 -30.34
CA ALA A 383 -9.26 16.38 -31.64
C ALA A 383 -10.51 15.71 -32.27
N PRO A 384 -11.20 16.37 -33.22
CA PRO A 384 -12.30 15.75 -33.96
C PRO A 384 -11.91 14.42 -34.62
N GLY A 385 -12.76 13.40 -34.48
CA GLY A 385 -12.52 12.06 -35.03
C GLY A 385 -11.45 11.25 -34.28
N LYS A 386 -10.98 11.72 -33.12
CA LYS A 386 -10.12 10.94 -32.21
C LYS A 386 -10.93 10.40 -31.06
N TRP A 387 -10.42 9.32 -30.47
CA TRP A 387 -11.07 8.64 -29.37
C TRP A 387 -11.11 9.51 -28.12
N THR A 388 -12.12 9.27 -27.27
CA THR A 388 -12.16 9.80 -25.92
C THR A 388 -11.18 9.06 -25.01
N ILE A 389 -10.92 9.58 -23.81
CA ILE A 389 -10.13 8.85 -22.80
C ILE A 389 -10.79 7.52 -22.46
N LYS A 390 -12.12 7.48 -22.27
CA LYS A 390 -12.85 6.22 -22.00
C LYS A 390 -12.71 5.20 -23.14
N GLU A 391 -12.78 5.66 -24.38
CA GLU A 391 -12.60 4.81 -25.56
C GLU A 391 -11.16 4.26 -25.65
N VAL A 392 -10.15 5.07 -25.32
CA VAL A 392 -8.75 4.59 -25.21
C VAL A 392 -8.64 3.52 -24.11
N LEU A 393 -9.27 3.72 -22.96
CA LEU A 393 -9.23 2.75 -21.85
C LEU A 393 -9.88 1.41 -22.24
N LEU A 394 -11.04 1.43 -22.90
CA LEU A 394 -11.66 0.18 -23.38
C LEU A 394 -10.85 -0.47 -24.51
N HIS A 395 -10.24 0.31 -25.40
CA HIS A 395 -9.35 -0.23 -26.41
C HIS A 395 -8.16 -1.00 -25.80
N ILE A 396 -7.55 -0.47 -24.73
CA ILE A 396 -6.49 -1.17 -24.00
C ILE A 396 -7.03 -2.49 -23.42
N LEU A 397 -8.23 -2.48 -22.84
CA LEU A 397 -8.82 -3.68 -22.25
C LEU A 397 -9.16 -4.77 -23.26
N ASP A 398 -9.74 -4.41 -24.39
CA ASP A 398 -10.08 -5.36 -25.43
C ASP A 398 -8.81 -5.95 -26.06
N THR A 399 -7.79 -5.11 -26.28
CA THR A 399 -6.48 -5.57 -26.76
C THR A 399 -5.86 -6.56 -25.77
N GLU A 400 -5.84 -6.23 -24.47
CA GLU A 400 -5.30 -7.10 -23.42
C GLU A 400 -6.01 -8.45 -23.40
N ARG A 401 -7.35 -8.48 -23.48
CA ARG A 401 -8.12 -9.74 -23.53
C ARG A 401 -7.82 -10.59 -24.74
N ILE A 402 -7.74 -9.98 -25.92
CA ILE A 402 -7.45 -10.67 -27.17
C ILE A 402 -6.05 -11.26 -27.13
N MET A 403 -5.06 -10.51 -26.64
CA MET A 403 -3.69 -11.00 -26.51
C MET A 403 -3.57 -12.08 -25.42
N ALA A 404 -4.23 -11.92 -24.28
CA ALA A 404 -4.27 -12.93 -23.21
C ALA A 404 -4.91 -14.23 -23.69
N TYR A 405 -5.98 -14.15 -24.47
CA TYR A 405 -6.62 -15.31 -25.10
C TYR A 405 -5.69 -16.01 -26.08
N ARG A 406 -4.99 -15.27 -26.95
CA ARG A 406 -3.98 -15.84 -27.85
C ARG A 406 -2.86 -16.53 -27.07
N ALA A 407 -2.36 -15.88 -26.02
CA ALA A 407 -1.31 -16.43 -25.17
C ALA A 407 -1.76 -17.74 -24.51
N LEU A 408 -3.00 -17.81 -24.02
CA LEU A 408 -3.60 -19.04 -23.50
C LEU A 408 -3.62 -20.15 -24.57
N ARG A 409 -4.17 -19.88 -25.76
CA ARG A 409 -4.29 -20.88 -26.84
C ARG A 409 -2.91 -21.41 -27.25
N PHE A 410 -1.94 -20.53 -27.48
CA PHE A 410 -0.59 -20.91 -27.90
C PHE A 410 0.20 -21.61 -26.78
N ALA A 411 0.03 -21.20 -25.52
CA ALA A 411 0.58 -21.91 -24.38
C ALA A 411 0.00 -23.32 -24.20
N ARG A 412 -1.10 -23.66 -24.88
CA ARG A 412 -1.70 -25.00 -24.95
C ARG A 412 -1.47 -25.69 -26.30
N SER A 413 -0.54 -25.18 -27.10
CA SER A 413 -0.14 -25.73 -28.40
C SER A 413 -1.25 -25.77 -29.45
N ASP A 414 -2.23 -24.88 -29.34
CA ASP A 414 -3.24 -24.72 -30.37
C ASP A 414 -2.62 -24.18 -31.66
N GLN A 415 -2.91 -24.85 -32.78
CA GLN A 415 -2.34 -24.54 -34.09
C GLN A 415 -3.28 -23.72 -34.99
N GLN A 416 -4.49 -23.40 -34.52
CA GLN A 416 -5.41 -22.57 -35.29
C GLN A 416 -4.85 -21.17 -35.50
N ASN A 417 -4.93 -20.66 -36.73
CA ASN A 417 -4.66 -19.27 -37.02
C ASN A 417 -5.75 -18.39 -36.39
N LEU A 418 -5.37 -17.59 -35.39
CA LEU A 418 -6.31 -16.73 -34.66
C LEU A 418 -6.45 -15.39 -35.41
N PRO A 419 -7.69 -14.96 -35.72
CA PRO A 419 -7.90 -13.77 -36.53
C PRO A 419 -7.40 -12.50 -35.83
N GLY A 420 -7.05 -11.49 -36.64
CA GLY A 420 -6.90 -10.11 -36.19
C GLY A 420 -8.22 -9.51 -35.69
N PHE A 421 -8.16 -8.27 -35.22
CA PHE A 421 -9.35 -7.46 -34.94
C PHE A 421 -9.05 -6.02 -35.38
N GLU A 422 -10.07 -5.30 -35.84
CA GLU A 422 -9.90 -3.90 -36.24
C GLU A 422 -10.41 -2.95 -35.17
N GLN A 423 -9.46 -2.24 -34.56
CA GLN A 423 -9.70 -1.37 -33.42
C GLN A 423 -10.72 -0.26 -33.72
N ASP A 424 -10.72 0.29 -34.94
CA ASP A 424 -11.62 1.36 -35.33
C ASP A 424 -13.07 0.87 -35.49
N ASP A 425 -13.29 -0.42 -35.73
CA ASP A 425 -14.61 -1.05 -35.70
C ASP A 425 -15.05 -1.38 -34.27
N TYR A 426 -14.10 -1.74 -33.40
CA TYR A 426 -14.38 -2.15 -32.02
C TYR A 426 -14.76 -0.97 -31.13
N VAL A 427 -14.02 0.14 -31.22
CA VAL A 427 -14.18 1.28 -30.30
C VAL A 427 -15.59 1.87 -30.31
N PRO A 428 -16.24 2.14 -31.47
CA PRO A 428 -17.62 2.64 -31.49
C PRO A 428 -18.64 1.67 -30.89
N ASN A 429 -18.37 0.36 -30.96
CA ASN A 429 -19.25 -0.70 -30.44
C ASN A 429 -18.97 -1.04 -28.96
N SER A 430 -17.95 -0.42 -28.35
CA SER A 430 -17.57 -0.69 -26.96
C SER A 430 -18.52 -0.07 -25.93
N GLY A 431 -19.33 0.92 -26.32
CA GLY A 431 -20.19 1.69 -25.42
C GLY A 431 -19.42 2.47 -24.36
N ALA A 432 -18.13 2.77 -24.59
CA ALA A 432 -17.24 3.36 -23.58
C ALA A 432 -17.80 4.66 -22.97
N ASN A 433 -18.32 5.57 -23.80
CA ASN A 433 -18.78 6.88 -23.34
C ASN A 433 -20.09 6.82 -22.54
N ASP A 434 -20.88 5.77 -22.71
CA ASP A 434 -22.13 5.54 -21.97
C ASP A 434 -21.90 4.94 -20.58
N ARG A 435 -20.66 4.53 -20.29
CA ARG A 435 -20.30 3.86 -19.04
C ARG A 435 -19.63 4.83 -18.06
N PRO A 436 -19.96 4.77 -16.76
CA PRO A 436 -19.23 5.50 -15.74
C PRO A 436 -17.74 5.10 -15.74
N LEU A 437 -16.84 6.06 -15.66
CA LEU A 437 -15.39 5.84 -15.54
C LEU A 437 -15.04 4.87 -14.40
N PRO A 438 -15.67 4.92 -13.20
CA PRO A 438 -15.42 3.94 -12.16
C PRO A 438 -15.74 2.49 -12.58
N ASP A 439 -16.75 2.27 -13.41
CA ASP A 439 -17.14 0.94 -13.88
C ASP A 439 -16.14 0.42 -14.91
N ILE A 440 -15.63 1.30 -15.78
CA ILE A 440 -14.52 0.99 -16.68
C ILE A 440 -13.27 0.61 -15.88
N MET A 441 -12.95 1.36 -14.82
CA MET A 441 -11.78 1.09 -13.98
C MET A 441 -11.93 -0.20 -13.15
N ALA A 442 -13.13 -0.55 -12.72
CA ALA A 442 -13.40 -1.84 -12.08
C ALA A 442 -13.18 -3.01 -13.05
N GLU A 443 -13.65 -2.88 -14.30
CA GLU A 443 -13.37 -3.84 -15.37
C GLU A 443 -11.87 -3.91 -15.69
N TYR A 444 -11.19 -2.77 -15.65
CA TYR A 444 -9.75 -2.68 -15.88
C TYR A 444 -8.98 -3.49 -14.84
N ALA A 445 -9.30 -3.30 -13.57
CA ALA A 445 -8.70 -4.05 -12.47
C ALA A 445 -8.95 -5.57 -12.60
N ALA A 446 -10.16 -5.97 -12.96
CA ALA A 446 -10.52 -7.38 -13.13
C ALA A 446 -9.77 -8.04 -14.30
N THR A 447 -9.70 -7.35 -15.43
CA THR A 447 -8.99 -7.81 -16.64
C THR A 447 -7.50 -7.94 -16.37
N ARG A 448 -6.89 -6.91 -15.77
CA ARG A 448 -5.48 -6.91 -15.38
C ARG A 448 -5.14 -8.06 -14.44
N ALA A 449 -5.96 -8.26 -13.41
CA ALA A 449 -5.77 -9.36 -12.46
C ALA A 449 -5.84 -10.73 -13.16
N ALA A 450 -6.77 -10.92 -14.09
CA ALA A 450 -6.91 -12.15 -14.86
C ALA A 450 -5.69 -12.40 -15.77
N THR A 451 -5.20 -11.38 -16.47
CA THR A 451 -4.02 -11.45 -17.34
C THR A 451 -2.76 -11.78 -16.56
N VAL A 452 -2.50 -11.06 -15.47
CA VAL A 452 -1.34 -11.32 -14.59
C VAL A 452 -1.40 -12.73 -14.01
N ALA A 453 -2.58 -13.19 -13.57
CA ALA A 453 -2.77 -14.55 -13.07
C ALA A 453 -2.46 -15.60 -14.14
N LEU A 454 -2.93 -15.40 -15.38
CA LEU A 454 -2.65 -16.28 -16.51
C LEU A 454 -1.16 -16.33 -16.84
N PHE A 455 -0.53 -15.17 -17.01
CA PHE A 455 0.87 -15.07 -17.44
C PHE A 455 1.83 -15.72 -16.45
N ARG A 456 1.56 -15.58 -15.13
CA ARG A 456 2.33 -16.25 -14.07
C ARG A 456 2.23 -17.79 -14.10
N THR A 457 1.26 -18.37 -14.82
CA THR A 457 1.17 -19.84 -14.95
C THR A 457 2.11 -20.42 -16.00
N PHE A 458 2.65 -19.59 -16.90
CA PHE A 458 3.42 -20.07 -18.03
C PHE A 458 4.81 -20.56 -17.60
N THR A 459 5.08 -21.82 -17.91
CA THR A 459 6.40 -22.42 -17.74
C THR A 459 7.36 -21.94 -18.84
N PRO A 460 8.68 -22.13 -18.69
CA PRO A 460 9.64 -21.73 -19.73
C PRO A 460 9.30 -22.35 -21.09
N THR A 461 8.99 -23.65 -21.11
CA THR A 461 8.54 -24.35 -22.32
C THR A 461 7.26 -23.78 -22.92
N GLN A 462 6.35 -23.23 -22.10
CA GLN A 462 5.13 -22.61 -22.59
C GLN A 462 5.37 -21.21 -23.14
N LEU A 463 6.31 -20.45 -22.57
CA LEU A 463 6.73 -19.15 -23.09
C LEU A 463 7.32 -19.27 -24.50
N ASP A 464 8.05 -20.35 -24.77
CA ASP A 464 8.67 -20.62 -26.08
C ASP A 464 7.69 -21.19 -27.12
N ARG A 465 6.43 -21.47 -26.75
CA ARG A 465 5.41 -21.89 -27.73
C ARG A 465 5.00 -20.71 -28.59
N ALA A 466 4.70 -21.00 -29.84
CA ALA A 466 4.18 -20.05 -30.79
C ALA A 466 2.98 -20.62 -31.55
N GLY A 467 2.17 -19.72 -32.08
CA GLY A 467 1.11 -20.01 -33.04
C GLY A 467 1.07 -18.96 -34.13
N THR A 468 -0.02 -18.99 -34.92
CA THR A 468 -0.26 -17.99 -35.95
C THR A 468 -1.38 -17.06 -35.50
N ALA A 469 -1.14 -15.75 -35.52
CA ALA A 469 -2.14 -14.73 -35.28
C ALA A 469 -2.06 -13.69 -36.39
N ASN A 470 -3.21 -13.32 -36.96
CA ASN A 470 -3.29 -12.39 -38.09
C ASN A 470 -2.37 -12.78 -39.25
N ASN A 471 -2.34 -14.08 -39.58
CA ASN A 471 -1.46 -14.67 -40.62
C ASN A 471 0.05 -14.51 -40.37
N GLY A 472 0.46 -14.14 -39.15
CA GLY A 472 1.85 -13.97 -38.77
C GLY A 472 2.24 -14.75 -37.51
N PRO A 473 3.54 -14.86 -37.22
CA PRO A 473 4.01 -15.54 -36.01
C PRO A 473 3.62 -14.75 -34.75
N ALA A 474 3.32 -15.47 -33.68
CA ALA A 474 3.13 -14.91 -32.35
C ALA A 474 3.52 -15.96 -31.28
N SER A 475 4.63 -15.73 -30.58
CA SER A 475 5.02 -16.52 -29.41
C SER A 475 4.29 -16.07 -28.15
N VAL A 476 4.13 -16.98 -27.18
CA VAL A 476 3.57 -16.64 -25.86
C VAL A 476 4.43 -15.59 -25.18
N ARG A 477 5.76 -15.73 -25.25
CA ARG A 477 6.72 -14.72 -24.82
C ARG A 477 6.47 -13.37 -25.47
N ALA A 478 6.32 -13.31 -26.79
CA ALA A 478 6.04 -12.06 -27.47
C ALA A 478 4.75 -11.40 -26.96
N LEU A 479 3.69 -12.19 -26.79
CA LEU A 479 2.42 -11.68 -26.25
C LEU A 479 2.56 -11.13 -24.83
N THR A 480 3.40 -11.74 -23.98
CA THR A 480 3.67 -11.19 -22.63
C THR A 480 4.36 -9.83 -22.66
N TYR A 481 5.14 -9.50 -23.69
CA TYR A 481 5.77 -8.18 -23.86
C TYR A 481 4.87 -7.20 -24.62
N ILE A 482 4.07 -7.68 -25.57
CA ILE A 482 3.18 -6.85 -26.39
C ILE A 482 2.13 -6.16 -25.53
N VAL A 483 1.50 -6.87 -24.57
CA VAL A 483 0.45 -6.29 -23.72
C VAL A 483 0.93 -5.06 -22.94
N PRO A 484 1.97 -5.15 -22.08
CA PRO A 484 2.45 -3.97 -21.38
C PRO A 484 3.08 -2.93 -22.34
N GLY A 485 3.64 -3.36 -23.46
CA GLY A 485 4.21 -2.44 -24.46
C GLY A 485 3.16 -1.58 -25.15
N HIS A 486 2.01 -2.18 -25.48
CA HIS A 486 0.84 -1.51 -26.04
C HIS A 486 0.24 -0.50 -25.06
N GLU A 487 0.12 -0.87 -23.79
CA GLU A 487 -0.34 0.05 -22.75
C GLU A 487 0.64 1.22 -22.54
N ALA A 488 1.96 0.96 -22.53
CA ALA A 488 2.97 2.00 -22.43
C ALA A 488 2.82 3.05 -23.54
N HIS A 489 2.57 2.59 -24.77
CA HIS A 489 2.30 3.47 -25.90
C HIS A 489 1.07 4.36 -25.65
N HIS A 490 -0.05 3.78 -25.22
CA HIS A 490 -1.27 4.57 -24.98
C HIS A 490 -1.15 5.49 -23.77
N LEU A 491 -0.44 5.10 -22.71
CA LEU A 491 -0.12 5.97 -21.59
C LEU A 491 0.70 7.20 -22.03
N ALA A 492 1.66 7.02 -22.96
CA ALA A 492 2.38 8.14 -23.55
C ALA A 492 1.43 9.07 -24.32
N VAL A 493 0.54 8.51 -25.16
CA VAL A 493 -0.46 9.28 -25.91
C VAL A 493 -1.41 10.06 -24.98
N LEU A 494 -1.91 9.43 -23.91
CA LEU A 494 -2.77 10.07 -22.91
C LEU A 494 -2.05 11.27 -22.25
N ARG A 495 -0.79 11.08 -21.85
CA ARG A 495 0.03 12.13 -21.23
C ARG A 495 0.34 13.28 -22.17
N GLU A 496 0.70 12.98 -23.42
CA GLU A 496 1.16 13.98 -24.38
C GLU A 496 0.02 14.77 -25.02
N ARG A 497 -1.15 14.13 -25.24
CA ARG A 497 -2.23 14.72 -26.06
C ARG A 497 -3.49 15.09 -25.29
N TYR A 498 -3.79 14.40 -24.19
CA TYR A 498 -5.04 14.61 -23.44
C TYR A 498 -4.82 15.45 -22.19
N LEU A 499 -3.84 15.09 -21.36
CA LEU A 499 -3.61 15.78 -20.09
C LEU A 499 -3.39 17.30 -20.21
N PRO A 500 -2.66 17.83 -21.22
CA PRO A 500 -2.50 19.28 -21.37
C PRO A 500 -3.82 20.04 -21.57
N LEU A 501 -4.85 19.38 -22.12
CA LEU A 501 -6.16 19.98 -22.37
C LEU A 501 -7.05 20.02 -21.12
N LEU A 502 -6.66 19.32 -20.06
CA LEU A 502 -7.41 19.18 -18.81
C LEU A 502 -6.86 20.05 -17.68
N ALA A 503 -5.79 20.81 -17.93
CA ALA A 503 -5.07 21.60 -16.94
C ALA A 503 -5.65 23.02 -16.69
N HIS A 504 -6.94 23.24 -16.99
CA HIS A 504 -7.60 24.55 -16.90
C HIS A 504 -8.91 24.51 -16.11
#